data_AF-A0AAD5Y7W4-F1
#
_entry.id   AF-A0AAD5Y7W4-F1
#
_cell.length_a   1.000
_cell.length_b   1.000
_cell.length_c   1.000
_cell.angle_alpha   90.00
_cell.angle_beta   90.00
_cell.angle_gamma   90.00
#
_symmetry.space_group_name_H-M   'P 1'
#
loop_
_entity.id
_entity.type
_entity.pdbx_description
1 polymer ?
#
loop_
_entity_poly.entity_id
_entity_poly.type
_entity_poly.pdbx_seq_one_letter_code
_entity_poly.pdbx_strand_id
1 'polypeptide(L)'
;MIGLKSTLNVIDNSGALLVECVNVLKQKVNNGWGSVGDEIVCVVKRARPISAAAASSTTALKVRRGDVRRAVIVRTTKSIRRPDGRLIRFDDNAAVLLNNKREMLGTRIGGVVSADLRMKGWGKLVSLAPKSAHESYINLGQLNSLPTLLPSTDPLNMSKAVTIIGGHGKVALRLAHLLSKKHKVTSIVRFSNQFADIEAASATPFHLSLENDSLSDWVDALQGADVVVFAAGAGGKGTPDRTEAVDYKGALKVFDAIEALHDPKPRLVLVSAVDIRDPEKIPDHYNEGDIQVSNRIRAAIPNYMHWKYEADKNLVKRTAFQWTILRPGGLRDDSGLGKVSIGKTHITQTIPRDDVAQALALLVDRPDAAGLALDIVGGDTQIEEALDAAISKRETAWIG
;
A
#
# COMPACT_ATOMS: atom_id res chain seq x y z
N MET A 1 19.68 10.52 -19.31
CA MET A 1 21.10 10.52 -19.65
C MET A 1 21.51 11.97 -19.65
N ILE A 2 22.54 12.24 -18.87
CA ILE A 2 23.04 13.55 -18.55
C ILE A 2 24.39 13.65 -19.25
N GLY A 3 24.50 14.58 -20.18
CA GLY A 3 25.75 14.86 -20.89
C GLY A 3 26.30 16.21 -20.48
N LEU A 4 27.35 16.64 -21.17
CA LEU A 4 27.84 18.02 -21.10
C LEU A 4 26.71 19.01 -21.37
N LYS A 5 26.70 20.12 -20.63
CA LYS A 5 25.71 21.20 -20.70
C LYS A 5 24.27 20.82 -20.34
N SER A 6 24.01 19.57 -19.91
CA SER A 6 22.69 19.17 -19.42
C SER A 6 22.37 19.91 -18.12
N THR A 7 21.16 20.45 -18.01
CA THR A 7 20.70 21.13 -16.79
C THR A 7 19.93 20.19 -15.88
N LEU A 8 20.12 20.35 -14.57
CA LEU A 8 19.45 19.57 -13.53
C LEU A 8 18.96 20.48 -12.41
N ASN A 9 17.77 20.20 -11.90
CA ASN A 9 17.24 20.81 -10.68
C ASN A 9 18.04 20.32 -9.48
N VAL A 10 18.37 21.22 -8.55
CA VAL A 10 18.96 20.82 -7.27
C VAL A 10 17.86 20.64 -6.26
N ILE A 11 17.81 19.45 -5.68
CA ILE A 11 16.72 19.04 -4.79
C ILE A 11 17.17 18.86 -3.34
N ASP A 12 18.27 19.46 -2.94
CA ASP A 12 18.65 19.55 -1.54
C ASP A 12 18.49 21.00 -1.03
N ASN A 13 18.64 21.17 0.28
CA ASN A 13 18.62 22.49 0.91
C ASN A 13 20.00 23.20 0.91
N SER A 14 20.92 22.89 -0.01
CA SER A 14 22.22 23.58 -0.12
C SER A 14 22.08 25.06 -0.53
N GLY A 15 20.96 25.43 -1.15
CA GLY A 15 20.69 26.75 -1.67
C GLY A 15 20.84 26.87 -3.18
N ALA A 16 21.43 25.89 -3.87
CA ALA A 16 21.34 25.82 -5.32
C ALA A 16 19.93 25.44 -5.77
N LEU A 17 19.53 25.93 -6.94
CA LEU A 17 18.24 25.64 -7.56
C LEU A 17 18.41 24.93 -8.91
N LEU A 18 19.44 25.29 -9.67
CA LEU A 18 19.71 24.73 -10.99
C LEU A 18 21.22 24.63 -11.22
N VAL A 19 21.66 23.49 -11.72
CA VAL A 19 23.06 23.23 -12.10
C VAL A 19 23.17 22.79 -13.55
N GLU A 20 24.32 23.02 -14.15
CA GLU A 20 24.67 22.55 -15.50
C GLU A 20 25.85 21.58 -15.40
N CYS A 21 25.72 20.41 -16.02
CA CYS A 21 26.76 19.39 -16.04
C CYS A 21 27.95 19.83 -16.91
N VAL A 22 29.16 19.75 -16.33
CA VAL A 22 30.43 20.09 -16.98
C VAL A 22 31.30 18.86 -17.20
N ASN A 23 31.10 17.79 -16.41
CA ASN A 23 31.78 16.52 -16.61
C ASN A 23 31.01 15.38 -15.94
N VAL A 24 30.99 14.19 -16.54
CA VAL A 24 30.46 12.97 -15.92
C VAL A 24 31.63 12.15 -15.40
N LEU A 25 31.65 11.86 -14.10
CA LEU A 25 32.78 11.20 -13.44
C LEU A 25 32.64 9.68 -13.48
N LYS A 26 33.74 8.99 -13.80
CA LYS A 26 33.94 7.53 -13.72
C LYS A 26 33.05 6.63 -14.60
N GLN A 27 32.86 6.93 -15.89
CA GLN A 27 32.36 5.92 -16.85
C GLN A 27 33.01 6.04 -18.24
N LYS A 28 34.00 5.19 -18.56
CA LYS A 28 34.46 4.94 -19.95
C LYS A 28 33.48 4.03 -20.72
N VAL A 29 32.51 3.43 -20.02
CA VAL A 29 31.67 2.33 -20.53
C VAL A 29 30.36 2.82 -21.19
N ASN A 30 30.05 4.12 -21.09
CA ASN A 30 28.77 4.68 -21.53
C ASN A 30 28.94 5.95 -22.40
N ASN A 31 30.03 6.03 -23.17
CA ASN A 31 30.35 7.15 -24.08
C ASN A 31 30.26 8.55 -23.44
N GLY A 32 30.59 8.68 -22.15
CA GLY A 32 30.57 9.97 -21.43
C GLY A 32 29.19 10.43 -20.93
N TRP A 33 28.14 9.60 -21.05
CA TRP A 33 26.80 9.90 -20.53
C TRP A 33 26.62 9.43 -19.09
N GLY A 34 26.06 10.31 -18.26
CA GLY A 34 25.67 10.03 -16.88
C GLY A 34 24.23 9.55 -16.74
N SER A 35 24.01 8.69 -15.76
CA SER A 35 22.72 8.14 -15.38
C SER A 35 22.48 8.31 -13.88
N VAL A 36 21.32 7.87 -13.38
CA VAL A 36 21.03 7.88 -11.95
C VAL A 36 22.12 7.15 -11.16
N GLY A 37 22.58 7.79 -10.08
CA GLY A 37 23.64 7.32 -9.19
C GLY A 37 25.05 7.67 -9.65
N ASP A 38 25.23 8.16 -10.87
CA ASP A 38 26.53 8.63 -11.34
C ASP A 38 26.84 10.02 -10.76
N GLU A 39 28.12 10.24 -10.50
CA GLU A 39 28.63 11.52 -10.03
C GLU A 39 29.00 12.41 -11.21
N ILE A 40 28.68 13.68 -11.11
CA ILE A 40 29.04 14.70 -12.10
C ILE A 40 29.80 15.85 -11.44
N VAL A 41 30.56 16.57 -12.24
CA VAL A 41 30.98 17.95 -11.94
C VAL A 41 29.98 18.87 -12.61
N CYS A 42 29.48 19.85 -11.87
CA CYS A 42 28.50 20.80 -12.36
C CYS A 42 28.79 22.22 -11.89
N VAL A 43 28.33 23.21 -12.65
CA VAL A 43 28.35 24.63 -12.27
C VAL A 43 26.96 25.08 -11.84
N VAL A 44 26.86 25.81 -10.74
CA VAL A 44 25.59 26.36 -10.23
C VAL A 44 25.14 27.50 -11.14
N LYS A 45 24.05 27.31 -11.87
CA LYS A 45 23.48 28.34 -12.77
C LYS A 45 22.53 29.28 -12.04
N ARG A 46 21.84 28.79 -11.01
CA ARG A 46 20.90 29.56 -10.19
C ARG A 46 20.95 29.08 -8.75
N ALA A 47 21.04 30.01 -7.80
CA ALA A 47 21.03 29.77 -6.36
C ALA A 47 20.16 30.81 -5.66
N ARG A 48 19.69 30.48 -4.45
CA ARG A 48 19.02 31.45 -3.56
C ARG A 48 20.02 32.51 -3.09
N PRO A 49 19.60 33.78 -2.92
CA PRO A 49 20.48 34.83 -2.41
C PRO A 49 20.98 34.48 -0.99
N ILE A 50 22.29 34.58 -0.76
CA ILE A 50 22.87 34.44 0.59
C ILE A 50 22.71 35.78 1.29
N SER A 51 21.90 35.84 2.35
CA SER A 51 21.85 37.02 3.22
C SER A 51 23.09 37.05 4.12
N ALA A 52 23.67 38.23 4.31
CA ALA A 52 24.89 38.41 5.10
C ALA A 52 24.77 37.92 6.56
N ALA A 53 23.55 37.86 7.10
CA ALA A 53 23.26 37.42 8.47
C ALA A 53 23.26 35.89 8.67
N ALA A 54 23.31 35.09 7.59
CA ALA A 54 23.12 33.64 7.68
C ALA A 54 24.43 32.82 7.77
N ALA A 55 25.61 33.44 7.64
CA ALA A 55 26.89 32.76 7.43
C ALA A 55 27.36 31.85 8.59
N SER A 56 26.82 32.02 9.79
CA SER A 56 27.17 31.24 10.99
C SER A 56 26.12 30.19 11.40
N SER A 57 25.00 30.07 10.68
CA SER A 57 23.94 29.10 11.02
C SER A 57 24.15 27.75 10.31
N THR A 58 23.79 26.64 10.96
CA THR A 58 23.74 25.31 10.33
C THR A 58 22.72 25.21 9.19
N THR A 59 21.83 26.20 9.09
CA THR A 59 20.84 26.42 8.03
C THR A 59 21.34 27.36 6.92
N ALA A 60 22.62 27.78 6.97
CA ALA A 60 23.20 28.68 5.98
C ALA A 60 23.14 28.07 4.58
N LEU A 61 22.82 28.92 3.60
CA LEU A 61 22.99 28.59 2.19
C LEU A 61 24.48 28.40 1.90
N LYS A 62 24.84 27.29 1.26
CA LYS A 62 26.23 26.81 1.14
C LYS A 62 26.86 27.10 -0.22
N VAL A 63 26.09 27.62 -1.17
CA VAL A 63 26.51 27.80 -2.57
C VAL A 63 25.97 29.07 -3.20
N ARG A 64 26.73 29.63 -4.15
CA ARG A 64 26.37 30.79 -4.98
C ARG A 64 26.32 30.42 -6.46
N ARG A 65 25.70 31.27 -7.27
CA ARG A 65 25.76 31.15 -8.74
C ARG A 65 27.23 31.25 -9.19
N GLY A 66 27.64 30.35 -10.07
CA GLY A 66 29.01 30.23 -10.57
C GLY A 66 29.87 29.19 -9.84
N ASP A 67 29.45 28.74 -8.64
CA ASP A 67 30.20 27.72 -7.91
C ASP A 67 30.27 26.41 -8.71
N VAL A 68 31.47 25.82 -8.77
CA VAL A 68 31.68 24.47 -9.33
C VAL A 68 31.63 23.46 -8.20
N ARG A 69 30.79 22.44 -8.33
CA ARG A 69 30.57 21.40 -7.31
C ARG A 69 30.49 20.02 -7.93
N ARG A 70 30.68 19.01 -7.09
CA ARG A 70 30.30 17.63 -7.42
C ARG A 70 28.85 17.42 -7.05
N ALA A 71 28.15 16.59 -7.81
CA ALA A 71 26.77 16.22 -7.54
C ALA A 71 26.53 14.77 -7.92
N VAL A 72 25.50 14.15 -7.34
CA VAL A 72 24.98 12.85 -7.79
C VAL A 72 23.66 13.06 -8.52
N ILE A 73 23.51 12.39 -9.66
CA ILE A 73 22.26 12.40 -10.42
C ILE A 73 21.25 11.52 -9.69
N VAL A 74 20.11 12.08 -9.32
CA VAL A 74 19.06 11.37 -8.54
C VAL A 74 17.79 11.10 -9.34
N ARG A 75 17.58 11.85 -10.43
CA ARG A 75 16.50 11.65 -11.41
C ARG A 75 16.98 12.00 -12.81
N THR A 76 16.49 11.30 -13.83
CA THR A 76 16.69 11.65 -15.24
C THR A 76 15.42 11.54 -16.06
N THR A 77 15.26 12.43 -17.04
CA THR A 77 14.16 12.35 -18.02
C THR A 77 14.34 11.22 -19.02
N LYS A 78 15.57 10.89 -19.41
CA LYS A 78 15.78 9.66 -20.20
C LYS A 78 15.43 8.46 -19.34
N SER A 79 14.69 7.53 -19.94
CA SER A 79 14.37 6.27 -19.30
C SER A 79 15.63 5.44 -19.05
N ILE A 80 15.70 4.80 -17.89
CA ILE A 80 16.73 3.84 -17.52
C ILE A 80 16.08 2.48 -17.46
N ARG A 81 16.64 1.50 -18.18
CA ARG A 81 16.19 0.11 -18.12
C ARG A 81 16.90 -0.60 -16.98
N ARG A 82 16.13 -1.15 -16.05
CA ARG A 82 16.62 -1.95 -14.95
C ARG A 82 16.90 -3.40 -15.37
N PRO A 83 17.66 -4.18 -14.57
CA PRO A 83 17.91 -5.60 -14.83
C PRO A 83 16.62 -6.44 -14.94
N ASP A 84 15.56 -6.03 -14.23
CA ASP A 84 14.21 -6.62 -14.32
C ASP A 84 13.43 -6.21 -15.58
N GLY A 85 14.04 -5.40 -16.45
CA GLY A 85 13.45 -4.91 -17.70
C GLY A 85 12.60 -3.65 -17.57
N ARG A 86 12.27 -3.18 -16.35
CA ARG A 86 11.44 -1.98 -16.15
C ARG A 86 12.17 -0.72 -16.61
N LEU A 87 11.42 0.24 -17.13
CA LEU A 87 11.93 1.55 -17.55
C LEU A 87 11.53 2.61 -16.53
N ILE A 88 12.51 3.28 -15.92
CA ILE A 88 12.26 4.41 -15.03
C ILE A 88 12.55 5.70 -15.74
N ARG A 89 11.55 6.60 -15.74
CA ARG A 89 11.66 7.97 -16.22
C ARG A 89 11.07 8.92 -15.17
N PHE A 90 11.68 10.09 -15.09
CA PHE A 90 11.18 11.22 -14.31
C PHE A 90 10.79 12.37 -15.23
N ASP A 91 9.96 13.29 -14.72
CA ASP A 91 9.54 14.48 -15.46
C ASP A 91 10.70 15.48 -15.62
N ASP A 92 11.69 15.42 -14.73
CA ASP A 92 12.86 16.30 -14.74
C ASP A 92 14.18 15.55 -14.53
N ASN A 93 15.29 16.25 -14.81
CA ASN A 93 16.61 15.85 -14.36
C ASN A 93 16.87 16.52 -13.02
N ALA A 94 17.30 15.76 -12.02
CA ALA A 94 17.59 16.30 -10.70
C ALA A 94 18.89 15.76 -10.11
N ALA A 95 19.52 16.56 -9.24
CA ALA A 95 20.76 16.22 -8.56
C ALA A 95 20.76 16.67 -7.09
N VAL A 96 21.63 16.02 -6.31
CA VAL A 96 21.99 16.43 -4.95
C VAL A 96 23.47 16.81 -4.94
N LEU A 97 23.80 17.96 -4.36
CA LEU A 97 25.18 18.45 -4.30
C LEU A 97 25.99 17.69 -3.26
N LEU A 98 27.28 17.53 -3.53
CA LEU A 98 28.22 16.80 -2.68
C LEU A 98 29.33 17.72 -2.17
N ASN A 99 29.83 17.40 -0.99
CA ASN A 99 31.07 17.95 -0.44
C ASN A 99 32.30 17.16 -0.93
N ASN A 100 33.50 17.59 -0.51
CA ASN A 100 34.77 16.93 -0.91
C ASN A 100 34.91 15.50 -0.33
N LYS A 101 34.14 15.13 0.70
CA LYS A 101 34.12 13.80 1.30
C LYS A 101 33.10 12.85 0.64
N ARG A 102 32.47 13.25 -0.48
CA ARG A 102 31.39 12.50 -1.14
C ARG A 102 30.14 12.33 -0.28
N GLU A 103 29.85 13.28 0.60
CA GLU A 103 28.60 13.34 1.35
C GLU A 103 27.72 14.47 0.82
N MET A 104 26.41 14.41 1.07
CA MET A 104 25.50 15.50 0.68
C MET A 104 25.94 16.83 1.29
N LEU A 105 25.92 17.88 0.48
CA LEU A 105 26.26 19.23 0.89
C LEU A 105 25.13 19.83 1.73
N GLY A 106 23.88 19.65 1.30
CA GLY A 106 22.70 19.95 2.12
C GLY A 106 22.56 19.01 3.32
N THR A 107 21.53 19.20 4.13
CA THR A 107 21.14 18.32 5.23
C THR A 107 19.80 17.62 5.00
N ARG A 108 19.02 18.07 4.00
CA ARG A 108 17.70 17.53 3.65
C ARG A 108 17.54 17.46 2.13
N ILE A 109 16.74 16.48 1.68
CA ILE A 109 16.36 16.31 0.28
C ILE A 109 14.88 16.67 0.14
N GLY A 110 14.54 17.44 -0.88
CA GLY A 110 13.18 17.79 -1.26
C GLY A 110 12.71 16.94 -2.43
N GLY A 111 11.53 16.33 -2.30
CA GLY A 111 10.93 15.56 -3.39
C GLY A 111 11.56 14.17 -3.59
N VAL A 112 11.12 13.51 -4.67
CA VAL A 112 11.31 12.06 -4.87
C VAL A 112 12.70 11.74 -5.43
N VAL A 113 13.35 10.68 -4.97
CA VAL A 113 14.62 10.21 -5.58
C VAL A 113 14.46 8.82 -6.17
N SER A 114 15.28 8.44 -7.16
CA SER A 114 15.27 7.05 -7.63
C SER A 114 15.75 6.08 -6.55
N ALA A 115 15.06 4.95 -6.38
CA ALA A 115 15.50 3.87 -5.52
C ALA A 115 16.84 3.23 -5.96
N ASP A 116 17.20 3.36 -7.24
CA ASP A 116 18.42 2.78 -7.81
C ASP A 116 19.69 3.34 -7.17
N LEU A 117 19.59 4.51 -6.54
CA LEU A 117 20.64 5.11 -5.74
C LEU A 117 21.19 4.15 -4.68
N ARG A 118 20.35 3.30 -4.08
CA ARG A 118 20.80 2.32 -3.06
C ARG A 118 21.82 1.34 -3.64
N MET A 119 21.56 0.80 -4.82
CA MET A 119 22.48 -0.13 -5.51
C MET A 119 23.77 0.55 -5.98
N LYS A 120 23.76 1.88 -6.12
CA LYS A 120 24.91 2.70 -6.51
C LYS A 120 25.70 3.25 -5.31
N GLY A 121 25.43 2.76 -4.10
CA GLY A 121 26.13 3.17 -2.87
C GLY A 121 25.61 4.46 -2.23
N TRP A 122 24.47 4.98 -2.69
CA TRP A 122 23.84 6.20 -2.19
C TRP A 122 22.65 5.93 -1.26
N GLY A 123 22.70 4.84 -0.48
CA GLY A 123 21.60 4.43 0.42
C GLY A 123 21.16 5.53 1.40
N LYS A 124 22.11 6.34 1.90
CA LYS A 124 21.82 7.48 2.78
C LYS A 124 20.91 8.53 2.13
N LEU A 125 21.02 8.75 0.82
CA LEU A 125 20.15 9.71 0.11
C LEU A 125 18.74 9.17 -0.03
N VAL A 126 18.58 7.86 -0.25
CA VAL A 126 17.27 7.20 -0.29
C VAL A 126 16.59 7.32 1.06
N SER A 127 17.31 7.08 2.17
CA SER A 127 16.78 7.18 3.52
C SER A 127 16.41 8.61 3.97
N LEU A 128 17.04 9.64 3.38
CA LEU A 128 16.76 11.04 3.72
C LEU A 128 15.73 11.70 2.81
N ALA A 129 15.32 11.03 1.73
CA ALA A 129 14.32 11.55 0.81
C ALA A 129 12.90 11.31 1.34
N PRO A 130 11.96 12.25 1.15
CA PRO A 130 10.57 12.08 1.58
C PRO A 130 9.86 10.88 0.94
N LYS A 131 10.27 10.52 -0.29
CA LYS A 131 9.81 9.35 -1.03
C LYS A 131 10.92 8.87 -1.96
N SER A 132 11.02 7.56 -2.17
CA SER A 132 11.81 6.97 -3.26
C SER A 132 10.90 6.44 -4.36
N ALA A 133 11.18 6.79 -5.61
CA ALA A 133 10.51 6.22 -6.77
C ALA A 133 11.09 4.85 -7.04
N HIS A 134 10.26 3.84 -6.83
CA HIS A 134 10.51 2.49 -7.27
C HIS A 134 9.91 2.25 -8.67
N GLU A 135 9.03 3.14 -9.15
CA GLU A 135 8.33 3.04 -10.42
C GLU A 135 7.95 4.39 -11.05
N SER A 136 7.64 4.34 -12.34
CA SER A 136 7.44 5.45 -13.27
C SER A 136 6.30 6.38 -12.87
N TYR A 137 6.58 7.69 -12.82
CA TYR A 137 5.54 8.71 -12.98
C TYR A 137 5.32 8.91 -14.48
N ILE A 138 4.11 8.63 -14.99
CA ILE A 138 3.66 9.13 -16.30
C ILE A 138 2.51 10.08 -16.03
N ASN A 139 2.73 11.36 -16.36
CA ASN A 139 1.68 12.36 -16.41
C ASN A 139 1.02 12.36 -17.80
N LEU A 140 -0.30 12.51 -17.80
CA LEU A 140 -1.19 12.50 -18.95
C LEU A 140 -0.84 13.62 -19.94
N GLY A 141 -0.51 13.26 -21.17
CA GLY A 141 -0.37 14.20 -22.27
C GLY A 141 0.07 13.49 -23.53
N GLN A 142 -0.87 13.36 -24.48
CA GLN A 142 -0.74 12.77 -25.82
C GLN A 142 -1.04 11.26 -25.92
N LEU A 143 -2.35 10.96 -25.85
CA LEU A 143 -2.96 9.93 -26.69
C LEU A 143 -2.95 10.46 -28.13
N ASN A 144 -2.30 9.74 -29.05
CA ASN A 144 -2.87 9.31 -30.34
C ASN A 144 -1.80 8.60 -31.19
N SER A 145 -2.24 7.52 -31.86
CA SER A 145 -1.54 6.63 -32.81
C SER A 145 -0.70 5.46 -32.25
N LEU A 146 -1.39 4.30 -32.12
CA LEU A 146 -1.04 2.87 -32.33
C LEU A 146 0.46 2.41 -32.29
N PRO A 147 0.80 1.13 -31.98
CA PRO A 147 -0.04 -0.07 -31.85
C PRO A 147 0.15 -0.85 -30.52
N THR A 148 -0.72 -1.85 -30.34
CA THR A 148 -0.79 -2.88 -29.29
C THR A 148 0.57 -3.23 -28.65
N LEU A 149 0.81 -2.78 -27.41
CA LEU A 149 1.93 -3.22 -26.59
C LEU A 149 1.43 -4.30 -25.62
N LEU A 150 2.06 -5.47 -25.71
CA LEU A 150 1.85 -6.63 -24.87
C LEU A 150 1.90 -6.24 -23.37
N PRO A 151 1.04 -6.84 -22.52
CA PRO A 151 0.93 -6.47 -21.11
C PRO A 151 2.25 -6.70 -20.35
N SER A 152 2.63 -5.74 -19.52
CA SER A 152 3.82 -5.81 -18.65
C SER A 152 3.63 -6.85 -17.55
N THR A 153 4.59 -7.76 -17.41
CA THR A 153 4.59 -8.90 -16.48
C THR A 153 5.30 -8.59 -15.16
N ASP A 154 4.99 -7.47 -14.52
CA ASP A 154 5.40 -7.23 -13.13
C ASP A 154 4.19 -7.29 -12.17
N PRO A 155 4.00 -8.38 -11.40
CA PRO A 155 2.74 -8.63 -10.68
C PRO A 155 2.48 -7.73 -9.46
N LEU A 156 3.49 -7.02 -8.96
CA LEU A 156 3.43 -6.38 -7.63
C LEU A 156 3.08 -4.89 -7.63
N ASN A 157 3.05 -4.22 -8.78
CA ASN A 157 2.86 -2.77 -8.82
C ASN A 157 1.97 -2.26 -9.96
N MET A 158 1.19 -3.15 -10.56
CA MET A 158 0.10 -2.76 -11.43
C MET A 158 -1.07 -2.23 -10.60
N SER A 159 -1.74 -1.19 -11.11
CA SER A 159 -3.07 -0.81 -10.63
C SER A 159 -4.00 -2.02 -10.73
N LYS A 160 -4.30 -2.63 -9.60
CA LYS A 160 -5.26 -3.72 -9.48
C LYS A 160 -6.71 -3.25 -9.68
N ALA A 161 -7.54 -4.14 -10.21
CA ALA A 161 -8.99 -4.10 -10.05
C ALA A 161 -9.34 -4.72 -8.69
N VAL A 162 -9.83 -3.89 -7.76
CA VAL A 162 -10.20 -4.31 -6.42
C VAL A 162 -11.71 -4.20 -6.25
N THR A 163 -12.37 -5.30 -5.91
CA THR A 163 -13.80 -5.32 -5.61
C THR A 163 -14.02 -5.40 -4.11
N ILE A 164 -14.69 -4.41 -3.53
CA ILE A 164 -15.03 -4.36 -2.09
C ILE A 164 -16.50 -4.74 -1.93
N ILE A 165 -16.77 -5.81 -1.18
CA ILE A 165 -18.12 -6.29 -0.89
C ILE A 165 -18.56 -5.75 0.47
N GLY A 166 -19.76 -5.16 0.52
CA GLY A 166 -20.20 -4.38 1.68
C GLY A 166 -19.62 -2.97 1.67
N GLY A 167 -19.50 -2.36 0.48
CA GLY A 167 -18.75 -1.13 0.20
C GLY A 167 -19.14 0.10 1.02
N HIS A 168 -20.36 0.16 1.54
CA HIS A 168 -20.86 1.26 2.39
C HIS A 168 -20.59 1.07 3.89
N GLY A 169 -20.01 -0.07 4.29
CA GLY A 169 -19.58 -0.29 5.66
C GLY A 169 -18.56 0.77 6.10
N LYS A 170 -18.55 1.13 7.39
CA LYS A 170 -17.67 2.19 7.90
C LYS A 170 -16.19 1.97 7.60
N VAL A 171 -15.71 0.72 7.68
CA VAL A 171 -14.33 0.34 7.29
C VAL A 171 -14.17 0.33 5.77
N ALA A 172 -15.17 -0.19 5.04
CA ALA A 172 -15.14 -0.30 3.59
C ALA A 172 -15.07 1.06 2.86
N LEU A 173 -15.81 2.08 3.33
CA LEU A 173 -15.73 3.45 2.77
C LEU A 173 -14.34 4.06 2.94
N ARG A 174 -13.72 3.88 4.11
CA ARG A 174 -12.35 4.32 4.39
C ARG A 174 -11.35 3.59 3.49
N LEU A 175 -11.52 2.28 3.35
CA LEU A 175 -10.71 1.43 2.49
C LEU A 175 -10.82 1.85 1.03
N ALA A 176 -12.04 2.08 0.53
CA ALA A 176 -12.28 2.55 -0.84
C ALA A 176 -11.52 3.86 -1.11
N HIS A 177 -11.64 4.84 -0.22
CA HIS A 177 -10.92 6.12 -0.34
C HIS A 177 -9.39 5.94 -0.35
N LEU A 178 -8.85 5.02 0.44
CA LEU A 178 -7.41 4.74 0.46
C LEU A 178 -6.94 4.04 -0.83
N LEU A 179 -7.67 3.01 -1.26
CA LEU A 179 -7.31 2.19 -2.42
C LEU A 179 -7.46 2.95 -3.74
N SER A 180 -8.48 3.80 -3.89
CA SER A 180 -8.74 4.56 -5.13
C SER A 180 -7.62 5.53 -5.50
N LYS A 181 -6.67 5.80 -4.59
CA LYS A 181 -5.46 6.57 -4.87
C LYS A 181 -4.46 5.83 -5.77
N LYS A 182 -4.55 4.50 -5.86
CA LYS A 182 -3.61 3.63 -6.58
C LYS A 182 -4.29 2.58 -7.47
N HIS A 183 -5.50 2.15 -7.12
CA HIS A 183 -6.19 1.01 -7.74
C HIS A 183 -7.53 1.44 -8.33
N LYS A 184 -8.06 0.61 -9.24
CA LYS A 184 -9.45 0.73 -9.69
C LYS A 184 -10.33 0.00 -8.69
N VAL A 185 -11.19 0.73 -8.00
CA VAL A 185 -12.01 0.19 -6.92
C VAL A 185 -13.47 0.13 -7.36
N THR A 186 -14.05 -1.07 -7.34
CA THR A 186 -15.50 -1.29 -7.43
C THR A 186 -16.03 -1.61 -6.05
N SER A 187 -17.05 -0.90 -5.59
CA SER A 187 -17.67 -1.10 -4.28
C SER A 187 -19.10 -1.60 -4.44
N ILE A 188 -19.30 -2.87 -4.08
CA ILE A 188 -20.61 -3.54 -4.13
C ILE A 188 -21.44 -3.16 -2.91
N VAL A 189 -22.63 -2.64 -3.15
CA VAL A 189 -23.58 -2.20 -2.13
C VAL A 189 -25.00 -2.69 -2.44
N ARG A 190 -25.81 -2.85 -1.40
CA ARG A 190 -27.18 -3.36 -1.53
C ARG A 190 -28.18 -2.30 -1.98
N PHE A 191 -27.94 -1.02 -1.69
CA PHE A 191 -28.89 0.04 -1.98
C PHE A 191 -28.25 1.13 -2.82
N SER A 192 -28.91 1.53 -3.90
CA SER A 192 -28.42 2.56 -4.82
C SER A 192 -28.29 3.94 -4.18
N ASN A 193 -29.05 4.23 -3.11
CA ASN A 193 -28.90 5.47 -2.35
C ASN A 193 -27.54 5.60 -1.63
N GLN A 194 -26.74 4.53 -1.59
CA GLN A 194 -25.37 4.53 -1.04
C GLN A 194 -24.32 4.98 -2.08
N PHE A 195 -24.69 5.11 -3.36
CA PHE A 195 -23.75 5.33 -4.46
C PHE A 195 -22.97 6.65 -4.31
N ALA A 196 -23.64 7.72 -3.88
CA ALA A 196 -23.00 9.03 -3.72
C ALA A 196 -21.80 9.00 -2.74
N ASP A 197 -21.90 8.23 -1.65
CA ASP A 197 -20.81 8.08 -0.68
C ASP A 197 -19.64 7.26 -1.26
N ILE A 198 -19.95 6.26 -2.12
CA ILE A 198 -18.94 5.47 -2.82
C ILE A 198 -18.19 6.32 -3.85
N GLU A 199 -18.92 7.13 -4.62
CA GLU A 199 -18.34 8.05 -5.61
C GLU A 199 -17.50 9.14 -4.93
N ALA A 200 -17.95 9.65 -3.78
CA ALA A 200 -17.16 10.58 -2.96
C ALA A 200 -15.85 9.95 -2.45
N ALA A 201 -15.83 8.63 -2.24
CA ALA A 201 -14.61 7.86 -1.97
C ALA A 201 -13.76 7.58 -3.22
N SER A 202 -14.14 8.11 -4.39
CA SER A 202 -13.49 7.87 -5.69
C SER A 202 -13.51 6.40 -6.14
N ALA A 203 -14.52 5.64 -5.72
CA ALA A 203 -14.74 4.26 -6.17
C ALA A 203 -15.97 4.18 -7.09
N THR A 204 -16.07 3.12 -7.89
CA THR A 204 -17.22 2.85 -8.75
C THR A 204 -18.27 2.05 -7.97
N PRO A 205 -19.48 2.58 -7.76
CA PRO A 205 -20.53 1.80 -7.10
C PRO A 205 -21.07 0.70 -8.00
N PHE A 206 -21.43 -0.43 -7.41
CA PHE A 206 -22.10 -1.54 -8.09
C PHE A 206 -23.21 -2.09 -7.19
N HIS A 207 -24.41 -2.28 -7.74
CA HIS A 207 -25.55 -2.79 -6.96
C HIS A 207 -25.56 -4.32 -7.00
N LEU A 208 -25.43 -4.95 -5.83
CA LEU A 208 -25.65 -6.38 -5.66
C LEU A 208 -26.01 -6.72 -4.22
N SER A 209 -26.92 -7.67 -4.05
CA SER A 209 -27.46 -8.17 -2.78
C SER A 209 -26.94 -9.57 -2.51
N LEU A 210 -26.21 -9.73 -1.40
CA LEU A 210 -25.77 -11.03 -0.91
C LEU A 210 -26.95 -11.98 -0.65
N GLU A 211 -28.11 -11.42 -0.29
CA GLU A 211 -29.30 -12.18 0.08
C GLU A 211 -30.12 -12.59 -1.16
N ASN A 212 -30.24 -11.70 -2.15
CA ASN A 212 -31.25 -11.85 -3.22
C ASN A 212 -30.68 -12.24 -4.58
N ASP A 213 -29.47 -11.81 -4.91
CA ASP A 213 -28.91 -12.02 -6.24
C ASP A 213 -28.25 -13.39 -6.37
N SER A 214 -28.28 -13.93 -7.58
CA SER A 214 -27.91 -15.31 -7.88
C SER A 214 -26.39 -15.49 -7.92
N LEU A 215 -25.92 -16.75 -7.85
CA LEU A 215 -24.49 -17.05 -7.99
C LEU A 215 -23.92 -16.51 -9.31
N SER A 216 -24.66 -16.61 -10.42
CA SER A 216 -24.22 -16.08 -11.72
C SER A 216 -24.02 -14.57 -11.71
N ASP A 217 -24.89 -13.82 -11.05
CA ASP A 217 -24.74 -12.36 -10.93
C ASP A 217 -23.45 -12.01 -10.16
N TRP A 218 -23.09 -12.82 -9.15
CA TRP A 218 -21.83 -12.67 -8.42
C TRP A 218 -20.61 -13.05 -9.26
N VAL A 219 -20.68 -14.09 -10.08
CA VAL A 219 -19.60 -14.44 -11.02
C VAL A 219 -19.35 -13.29 -11.99
N ASP A 220 -20.42 -12.75 -12.59
CA ASP A 220 -20.33 -11.63 -13.52
C ASP A 220 -19.75 -10.37 -12.85
N ALA A 221 -20.17 -10.07 -11.63
CA ALA A 221 -19.69 -8.90 -10.88
C ALA A 221 -18.22 -9.01 -10.44
N LEU A 222 -17.69 -10.21 -10.27
CA LEU A 222 -16.30 -10.45 -9.86
C LEU A 222 -15.36 -10.68 -11.05
N GLN A 223 -15.88 -10.76 -12.28
CA GLN A 223 -15.09 -10.97 -13.48
C GLN A 223 -14.04 -9.85 -13.66
N GLY A 224 -12.77 -10.26 -13.80
CA GLY A 224 -11.65 -9.34 -14.01
C GLY A 224 -11.15 -8.62 -12.75
N ALA A 225 -11.66 -8.96 -11.56
CA ALA A 225 -11.06 -8.52 -10.31
C ALA A 225 -9.71 -9.22 -10.09
N ASP A 226 -8.72 -8.47 -9.60
CA ASP A 226 -7.44 -9.02 -9.13
C ASP A 226 -7.53 -9.40 -7.64
N VAL A 227 -8.26 -8.59 -6.87
CA VAL A 227 -8.46 -8.78 -5.43
C VAL A 227 -9.92 -8.51 -5.07
N VAL A 228 -10.51 -9.40 -4.29
CA VAL A 228 -11.82 -9.22 -3.67
C VAL A 228 -11.63 -9.00 -2.18
N VAL A 229 -12.21 -7.94 -1.63
CA VAL A 229 -12.23 -7.68 -0.19
C VAL A 229 -13.66 -7.90 0.33
N PHE A 230 -13.87 -8.91 1.14
CA PHE A 230 -15.16 -9.15 1.79
C PHE A 230 -15.22 -8.41 3.13
N ALA A 231 -15.90 -7.27 3.16
CA ALA A 231 -16.08 -6.42 4.34
C ALA A 231 -17.55 -6.28 4.77
N ALA A 232 -18.44 -7.11 4.20
CA ALA A 232 -19.85 -7.14 4.54
C ALA A 232 -20.10 -7.85 5.88
N GLY A 233 -21.17 -7.44 6.55
CA GLY A 233 -21.68 -8.09 7.76
C GLY A 233 -23.06 -7.54 8.11
N ALA A 234 -23.86 -8.30 8.83
CA ALA A 234 -25.20 -7.89 9.25
C ALA A 234 -25.18 -6.73 10.28
N GLY A 235 -24.01 -6.41 10.83
CA GLY A 235 -23.78 -5.24 11.69
C GLY A 235 -24.46 -5.33 13.05
N GLY A 236 -24.80 -6.53 13.52
CA GLY A 236 -25.43 -6.78 14.83
C GLY A 236 -26.83 -6.16 15.03
N LYS A 237 -27.37 -5.48 14.02
CA LYS A 237 -28.70 -4.84 14.02
C LYS A 237 -29.76 -5.65 13.27
N GLY A 238 -29.40 -6.84 12.79
CA GLY A 238 -30.30 -7.79 12.16
C GLY A 238 -30.84 -8.82 13.14
N THR A 239 -31.86 -9.56 12.71
CA THR A 239 -32.25 -10.80 13.39
C THR A 239 -31.09 -11.81 13.35
N PRO A 240 -31.07 -12.82 14.26
CA PRO A 240 -30.12 -13.94 14.16
C PRO A 240 -29.99 -14.51 12.75
N ASP A 241 -31.12 -14.70 12.06
CA ASP A 241 -31.20 -15.23 10.69
C ASP A 241 -30.44 -14.35 9.68
N ARG A 242 -30.43 -13.03 9.89
CA ARG A 242 -29.71 -12.12 9.01
C ARG A 242 -28.20 -12.20 9.18
N THR A 243 -27.73 -12.55 10.38
CA THR A 243 -26.30 -12.80 10.62
C THR A 243 -25.85 -14.04 9.86
N GLU A 244 -26.64 -15.12 9.89
CA GLU A 244 -26.37 -16.30 9.05
C GLU A 244 -26.41 -15.92 7.56
N ALA A 245 -27.44 -15.21 7.12
CA ALA A 245 -27.65 -14.87 5.71
C ALA A 245 -26.50 -14.04 5.12
N VAL A 246 -25.93 -13.11 5.89
CA VAL A 246 -24.89 -12.20 5.42
C VAL A 246 -23.48 -12.69 5.77
N ASP A 247 -23.21 -12.97 7.04
CA ASP A 247 -21.86 -13.27 7.54
C ASP A 247 -21.41 -14.69 7.20
N TYR A 248 -22.33 -15.64 6.95
CA TYR A 248 -22.03 -17.01 6.53
C TYR A 248 -22.46 -17.28 5.08
N LYS A 249 -23.77 -17.32 4.81
CA LYS A 249 -24.30 -17.67 3.47
C LYS A 249 -23.83 -16.68 2.40
N GLY A 250 -23.81 -15.38 2.72
CA GLY A 250 -23.28 -14.34 1.85
C GLY A 250 -21.78 -14.50 1.57
N ALA A 251 -20.98 -14.81 2.60
CA ALA A 251 -19.56 -15.09 2.44
C ALA A 251 -19.31 -16.31 1.55
N LEU A 252 -20.01 -17.42 1.80
CA LEU A 252 -19.93 -18.64 0.99
C LEU A 252 -20.32 -18.38 -0.47
N LYS A 253 -21.39 -17.62 -0.73
CA LYS A 253 -21.79 -17.25 -2.10
C LYS A 253 -20.67 -16.54 -2.86
N VAL A 254 -19.93 -15.66 -2.18
CA VAL A 254 -18.75 -14.99 -2.76
C VAL A 254 -17.61 -15.97 -2.98
N PHE A 255 -17.35 -16.88 -2.03
CA PHE A 255 -16.30 -17.90 -2.19
C PHE A 255 -16.61 -18.79 -3.39
N ASP A 256 -17.85 -19.27 -3.50
CA ASP A 256 -18.34 -20.09 -4.61
C ASP A 256 -18.27 -19.32 -5.94
N ALA A 257 -18.59 -18.02 -5.95
CA ALA A 257 -18.47 -17.19 -7.14
C ALA A 257 -17.02 -17.05 -7.60
N ILE A 258 -16.07 -16.88 -6.66
CA ILE A 258 -14.64 -16.84 -6.99
C ILE A 258 -14.19 -18.20 -7.55
N GLU A 259 -14.64 -19.33 -6.99
CA GLU A 259 -14.28 -20.67 -7.51
C GLU A 259 -14.85 -20.93 -8.91
N ALA A 260 -16.03 -20.39 -9.22
CA ALA A 260 -16.68 -20.51 -10.52
C ALA A 260 -16.05 -19.64 -11.63
N LEU A 261 -15.19 -18.67 -11.29
CA LEU A 261 -14.45 -17.89 -12.27
C LEU A 261 -13.39 -18.73 -13.00
N HIS A 262 -13.07 -18.33 -14.22
CA HIS A 262 -11.91 -18.87 -14.94
C HIS A 262 -10.60 -18.32 -14.35
N ASP A 263 -9.52 -19.08 -14.48
CA ASP A 263 -8.20 -18.64 -14.03
C ASP A 263 -7.66 -17.49 -14.91
N PRO A 264 -6.89 -16.54 -14.33
CA PRO A 264 -6.53 -16.44 -12.92
C PRO A 264 -7.70 -15.90 -12.06
N LYS A 265 -7.99 -16.58 -10.95
CA LYS A 265 -8.99 -16.16 -9.97
C LYS A 265 -8.46 -15.03 -9.07
N PRO A 266 -9.33 -14.09 -8.63
CA PRO A 266 -8.92 -13.05 -7.68
C PRO A 266 -8.45 -13.64 -6.36
N ARG A 267 -7.51 -12.94 -5.70
CA ARG A 267 -7.20 -13.21 -4.29
C ARG A 267 -8.29 -12.63 -3.39
N LEU A 268 -8.67 -13.35 -2.35
CA LEU A 268 -9.63 -12.88 -1.36
C LEU A 268 -8.94 -12.29 -0.12
N VAL A 269 -9.40 -11.15 0.37
CA VAL A 269 -9.13 -10.64 1.71
C VAL A 269 -10.44 -10.60 2.49
N LEU A 270 -10.59 -11.46 3.50
CA LEU A 270 -11.77 -11.54 4.35
C LEU A 270 -11.60 -10.68 5.60
N VAL A 271 -12.59 -9.83 5.90
CA VAL A 271 -12.70 -9.13 7.19
C VAL A 271 -13.57 -9.98 8.14
N SER A 272 -12.92 -10.60 9.12
CA SER A 272 -13.56 -11.39 10.18
C SER A 272 -13.49 -10.63 11.51
N ALA A 273 -13.24 -11.29 12.64
CA ALA A 273 -13.03 -10.67 13.94
C ALA A 273 -12.04 -11.48 14.79
N VAL A 274 -11.40 -10.84 15.78
CA VAL A 274 -10.55 -11.55 16.74
C VAL A 274 -11.30 -12.67 17.44
N ASP A 275 -10.55 -13.70 17.85
CA ASP A 275 -11.08 -14.85 18.59
C ASP A 275 -12.13 -15.68 17.83
N ILE A 276 -12.23 -15.54 16.51
CA ILE A 276 -13.03 -16.45 15.67
C ILE A 276 -12.28 -17.78 15.50
N ARG A 277 -12.58 -18.72 16.39
CA ARG A 277 -11.96 -20.05 16.48
C ARG A 277 -12.89 -21.03 17.20
N ASP A 278 -12.52 -22.30 17.15
CA ASP A 278 -13.03 -23.32 18.08
C ASP A 278 -12.95 -22.82 19.53
N PRO A 279 -14.10 -22.73 20.24
CA PRO A 279 -14.13 -22.26 21.62
C PRO A 279 -13.37 -23.18 22.59
N GLU A 280 -13.26 -24.48 22.32
CA GLU A 280 -12.67 -25.47 23.23
C GLU A 280 -11.14 -25.39 23.28
N LYS A 281 -10.52 -24.74 22.29
CA LYS A 281 -9.06 -24.64 22.15
C LYS A 281 -8.59 -23.21 22.36
N ILE A 282 -8.10 -22.95 23.57
CA ILE A 282 -7.57 -21.63 23.96
C ILE A 282 -6.16 -21.45 23.36
N PRO A 283 -5.87 -20.34 22.68
CA PRO A 283 -4.54 -20.07 22.15
C PRO A 283 -3.49 -19.94 23.26
N ASP A 284 -2.32 -20.56 23.10
CA ASP A 284 -1.27 -20.59 24.13
C ASP A 284 -0.76 -19.19 24.56
N HIS A 285 -0.95 -18.17 23.72
CA HIS A 285 -0.53 -16.80 24.01
C HIS A 285 -1.58 -15.98 24.77
N TYR A 286 -2.79 -16.52 24.97
CA TYR A 286 -3.84 -15.85 25.71
C TYR A 286 -3.52 -15.85 27.21
N ASN A 287 -3.62 -14.68 27.82
CA ASN A 287 -3.57 -14.52 29.27
C ASN A 287 -4.99 -14.55 29.89
N GLU A 288 -5.07 -14.42 31.21
CA GLU A 288 -6.35 -14.42 31.92
C GLU A 288 -7.31 -13.32 31.42
N GLY A 289 -6.79 -12.14 31.10
CA GLY A 289 -7.57 -11.03 30.55
C GLY A 289 -8.14 -11.34 29.17
N ASP A 290 -7.38 -12.00 28.30
CA ASP A 290 -7.86 -12.47 27.00
C ASP A 290 -8.98 -13.49 27.16
N ILE A 291 -8.81 -14.45 28.08
CA ILE A 291 -9.83 -15.49 28.36
C ILE A 291 -11.13 -14.84 28.87
N GLN A 292 -11.02 -13.88 29.79
CA GLN A 292 -12.19 -13.13 30.29
C GLN A 292 -12.91 -12.37 29.18
N VAL A 293 -12.16 -11.68 28.30
CA VAL A 293 -12.73 -10.97 27.15
C VAL A 293 -13.38 -11.96 26.17
N SER A 294 -12.71 -13.06 25.83
CA SER A 294 -13.22 -14.14 24.97
C SER A 294 -14.57 -14.65 25.49
N ASN A 295 -14.62 -15.05 26.77
CA ASN A 295 -15.84 -15.58 27.39
C ASN A 295 -16.98 -14.56 27.38
N ARG A 296 -16.69 -13.31 27.73
CA ARG A 296 -17.68 -12.23 27.73
C ARG A 296 -18.25 -11.97 26.34
N ILE A 297 -17.40 -11.88 25.32
CA ILE A 297 -17.84 -11.58 23.94
C ILE A 297 -18.62 -12.77 23.36
N ARG A 298 -18.15 -14.00 23.56
CA ARG A 298 -18.87 -15.21 23.11
C ARG A 298 -20.25 -15.33 23.74
N ALA A 299 -20.39 -14.97 25.01
CA ALA A 299 -21.69 -14.94 25.69
C ALA A 299 -22.59 -13.80 25.16
N ALA A 300 -22.02 -12.64 24.83
CA ALA A 300 -22.78 -11.48 24.37
C ALA A 300 -23.29 -11.60 22.92
N ILE A 301 -22.50 -12.21 22.03
CA ILE A 301 -22.81 -12.31 20.59
C ILE A 301 -22.56 -13.72 20.02
N PRO A 302 -23.15 -14.78 20.61
CA PRO A 302 -22.83 -16.17 20.27
C PRO A 302 -23.12 -16.51 18.80
N ASN A 303 -24.23 -16.03 18.25
CA ASN A 303 -24.61 -16.28 16.85
C ASN A 303 -23.63 -15.66 15.86
N TYR A 304 -23.12 -14.46 16.16
CA TYR A 304 -22.12 -13.81 15.33
C TYR A 304 -20.80 -14.57 15.35
N MET A 305 -20.34 -14.97 16.54
CA MET A 305 -19.11 -15.76 16.70
C MET A 305 -19.21 -17.09 15.96
N HIS A 306 -20.36 -17.77 16.07
CA HIS A 306 -20.62 -19.03 15.38
C HIS A 306 -20.57 -18.88 13.86
N TRP A 307 -21.35 -17.94 13.28
CA TRP A 307 -21.44 -17.82 11.82
C TRP A 307 -20.15 -17.31 11.17
N LYS A 308 -19.42 -16.41 11.84
CA LYS A 308 -18.08 -16.03 11.36
C LYS A 308 -17.09 -17.19 11.47
N TYR A 309 -17.19 -18.01 12.51
CA TYR A 309 -16.35 -19.21 12.63
C TYR A 309 -16.64 -20.21 11.51
N GLU A 310 -17.91 -20.48 11.21
CA GLU A 310 -18.28 -21.37 10.11
C GLU A 310 -17.81 -20.83 8.74
N ALA A 311 -17.87 -19.50 8.52
CA ALA A 311 -17.34 -18.86 7.32
C ALA A 311 -15.81 -18.99 7.22
N ASP A 312 -15.08 -18.66 8.28
CA ASP A 312 -13.61 -18.75 8.33
C ASP A 312 -13.15 -20.21 8.14
N LYS A 313 -13.81 -21.16 8.83
CA LYS A 313 -13.55 -22.61 8.72
C LYS A 313 -13.82 -23.15 7.33
N ASN A 314 -14.82 -22.61 6.63
CA ASN A 314 -15.08 -22.94 5.22
C ASN A 314 -13.97 -22.39 4.32
N LEU A 315 -13.62 -21.12 4.48
CA LEU A 315 -12.62 -20.45 3.65
C LEU A 315 -11.24 -21.12 3.72
N VAL A 316 -10.77 -21.49 4.91
CA VAL A 316 -9.42 -22.09 5.06
C VAL A 316 -9.26 -23.44 4.39
N LYS A 317 -10.36 -24.09 4.00
CA LYS A 317 -10.36 -25.36 3.25
C LYS A 317 -10.36 -25.14 1.73
N ARG A 318 -10.62 -23.91 1.27
CA ARG A 318 -10.64 -23.54 -0.16
C ARG A 318 -9.21 -23.46 -0.68
N THR A 319 -8.94 -24.13 -1.80
CA THR A 319 -7.61 -24.17 -2.44
C THR A 319 -7.61 -23.62 -3.87
N ALA A 320 -8.79 -23.36 -4.43
CA ALA A 320 -8.95 -22.88 -5.80
C ALA A 320 -8.45 -21.43 -6.00
N PHE A 321 -8.40 -20.63 -4.94
CA PHE A 321 -7.93 -19.25 -4.96
C PHE A 321 -7.14 -18.92 -3.67
N GLN A 322 -6.29 -17.90 -3.74
CA GLN A 322 -5.52 -17.44 -2.59
C GLN A 322 -6.40 -16.61 -1.66
N TRP A 323 -6.20 -16.70 -0.36
CA TRP A 323 -6.96 -15.92 0.63
C TRP A 323 -6.09 -15.38 1.76
N THR A 324 -6.51 -14.30 2.40
CA THR A 324 -5.98 -13.80 3.67
C THR A 324 -7.15 -13.37 4.55
N ILE A 325 -7.13 -13.67 5.85
CA ILE A 325 -8.17 -13.24 6.79
C ILE A 325 -7.57 -12.18 7.71
N LEU A 326 -8.18 -11.00 7.78
CA LEU A 326 -7.87 -10.00 8.79
C LEU A 326 -8.98 -10.00 9.85
N ARG A 327 -8.61 -10.05 11.12
CA ARG A 327 -9.51 -10.23 12.26
C ARG A 327 -9.38 -9.06 13.24
N PRO A 328 -10.11 -7.96 13.04
CA PRO A 328 -10.04 -6.80 13.91
C PRO A 328 -10.63 -7.05 15.30
N GLY A 329 -10.03 -6.38 16.29
CA GLY A 329 -10.58 -6.23 17.64
C GLY A 329 -11.81 -5.32 17.69
N GLY A 330 -12.20 -4.93 18.91
CA GLY A 330 -13.34 -4.01 19.10
C GLY A 330 -13.13 -2.69 18.36
N LEU A 331 -14.06 -2.32 17.48
CA LEU A 331 -13.91 -1.21 16.54
C LEU A 331 -14.36 0.14 17.13
N ARG A 332 -13.52 1.16 16.95
CA ARG A 332 -13.81 2.56 17.33
C ARG A 332 -13.90 3.48 16.11
N ASP A 333 -14.56 4.63 16.27
CA ASP A 333 -14.78 5.64 15.21
C ASP A 333 -13.84 6.86 15.34
N ASP A 334 -12.92 6.85 16.30
CA ASP A 334 -11.86 7.83 16.43
C ASP A 334 -10.84 7.73 15.28
N SER A 335 -10.00 8.75 15.13
CA SER A 335 -8.95 8.78 14.12
C SER A 335 -7.92 7.67 14.33
N GLY A 336 -7.39 7.15 13.23
CA GLY A 336 -6.31 6.16 13.25
C GLY A 336 -5.06 6.65 13.98
N LEU A 337 -4.42 5.75 14.73
CA LEU A 337 -3.17 6.01 15.42
C LEU A 337 -1.95 5.57 14.59
N GLY A 338 -2.17 4.83 13.50
CA GLY A 338 -1.12 4.27 12.66
C GLY A 338 -0.34 3.13 13.32
N LYS A 339 -0.80 2.65 14.48
CA LYS A 339 -0.09 1.67 15.30
C LYS A 339 -0.99 0.54 15.78
N VAL A 340 -0.48 -0.68 15.69
CA VAL A 340 -1.23 -1.91 15.94
C VAL A 340 -0.36 -2.99 16.56
N SER A 341 -1.02 -4.01 17.08
CA SER A 341 -0.47 -5.34 17.31
C SER A 341 -1.18 -6.30 16.35
N ILE A 342 -0.44 -7.12 15.60
CA ILE A 342 -0.98 -7.98 14.54
C ILE A 342 -0.34 -9.37 14.54
N GLY A 343 -1.09 -10.41 14.14
CA GLY A 343 -0.64 -11.79 14.14
C GLY A 343 -1.11 -12.51 15.39
N LYS A 344 -0.18 -12.95 16.26
CA LYS A 344 -0.51 -13.47 17.60
C LYS A 344 -0.53 -12.32 18.61
N THR A 345 -1.71 -11.75 18.85
CA THR A 345 -1.88 -10.60 19.74
C THR A 345 -2.85 -10.89 20.89
N HIS A 346 -2.72 -10.14 21.98
CA HIS A 346 -3.76 -10.03 22.99
C HIS A 346 -5.02 -9.36 22.39
N ILE A 347 -6.20 -9.75 22.86
CA ILE A 347 -7.50 -9.34 22.30
C ILE A 347 -8.23 -8.31 23.17
N THR A 348 -7.56 -7.81 24.21
CA THR A 348 -8.15 -6.84 25.16
C THR A 348 -8.25 -5.42 24.59
N GLN A 349 -7.44 -5.09 23.59
CA GLN A 349 -7.38 -3.76 23.01
C GLN A 349 -8.42 -3.55 21.90
N THR A 350 -8.90 -2.33 21.80
CA THR A 350 -9.77 -1.88 20.70
C THR A 350 -8.93 -1.22 19.61
N ILE A 351 -9.48 -1.06 18.41
CA ILE A 351 -8.78 -0.49 17.24
C ILE A 351 -9.66 0.52 16.48
N PRO A 352 -9.13 1.67 16.04
CA PRO A 352 -9.83 2.57 15.12
C PRO A 352 -10.13 1.91 13.77
N ARG A 353 -11.30 2.20 13.20
CA ARG A 353 -11.66 1.74 11.84
C ARG A 353 -10.70 2.25 10.76
N ASP A 354 -10.07 3.40 10.98
CA ASP A 354 -9.03 3.96 10.11
C ASP A 354 -7.81 3.04 10.01
N ASP A 355 -7.34 2.51 11.14
CA ASP A 355 -6.17 1.63 11.18
C ASP A 355 -6.48 0.26 10.56
N VAL A 356 -7.71 -0.24 10.74
CA VAL A 356 -8.18 -1.45 10.04
C VAL A 356 -8.21 -1.24 8.53
N ALA A 357 -8.75 -0.11 8.06
CA ALA A 357 -8.78 0.22 6.63
C ALA A 357 -7.36 0.38 6.05
N GLN A 358 -6.44 0.96 6.80
CA GLN A 358 -5.03 1.08 6.40
C GLN A 358 -4.35 -0.29 6.31
N ALA A 359 -4.57 -1.19 7.26
CA ALA A 359 -4.05 -2.55 7.21
C ALA A 359 -4.62 -3.34 6.02
N LEU A 360 -5.93 -3.22 5.74
CA LEU A 360 -6.57 -3.82 4.57
C LEU A 360 -6.00 -3.25 3.26
N ALA A 361 -5.76 -1.95 3.19
CA ALA A 361 -5.20 -1.30 2.00
C ALA A 361 -3.80 -1.84 1.68
N LEU A 362 -2.96 -2.04 2.71
CA LEU A 362 -1.65 -2.69 2.54
C LEU A 362 -1.81 -4.15 2.12
N LEU A 363 -2.72 -4.90 2.74
CA LEU A 363 -2.96 -6.31 2.43
C LEU A 363 -3.36 -6.57 0.98
N VAL A 364 -4.04 -5.65 0.30
CA VAL A 364 -4.33 -5.75 -1.15
C VAL A 364 -3.05 -5.91 -1.99
N ASP A 365 -1.94 -5.33 -1.53
CA ASP A 365 -0.63 -5.38 -2.16
C ASP A 365 0.31 -6.47 -1.65
N ARG A 366 -0.18 -7.36 -0.78
CA ARG A 366 0.61 -8.41 -0.11
C ARG A 366 0.17 -9.82 -0.49
N PRO A 367 0.49 -10.32 -1.70
CA PRO A 367 0.21 -11.71 -2.06
C PRO A 367 0.96 -12.72 -1.18
N ASP A 368 2.07 -12.31 -0.58
CA ASP A 368 2.85 -13.07 0.42
C ASP A 368 2.09 -13.28 1.75
N ALA A 369 1.00 -12.56 2.00
CA ALA A 369 0.08 -12.80 3.11
C ALA A 369 -0.91 -13.95 2.87
N ALA A 370 -0.84 -14.63 1.73
CA ALA A 370 -1.79 -15.70 1.40
C ALA A 370 -1.69 -16.89 2.38
N GLY A 371 -2.84 -17.42 2.77
CA GLY A 371 -3.00 -18.50 3.75
C GLY A 371 -2.82 -18.06 5.21
N LEU A 372 -2.76 -16.76 5.51
CA LEU A 372 -2.65 -16.25 6.87
C LEU A 372 -4.01 -15.74 7.38
N ALA A 373 -4.29 -16.05 8.65
CA ALA A 373 -5.31 -15.36 9.45
C ALA A 373 -4.61 -14.48 10.48
N LEU A 374 -4.88 -13.18 10.45
CA LEU A 374 -4.15 -12.18 11.22
C LEU A 374 -5.12 -11.46 12.17
N ASP A 375 -5.00 -11.72 13.47
CA ASP A 375 -5.68 -10.91 14.48
C ASP A 375 -5.02 -9.53 14.54
N ILE A 376 -5.81 -8.46 14.67
CA ILE A 376 -5.31 -7.08 14.71
C ILE A 376 -6.05 -6.24 15.75
N VAL A 377 -5.29 -5.60 16.64
CA VAL A 377 -5.81 -4.68 17.66
C VAL A 377 -4.94 -3.42 17.74
N GLY A 378 -5.37 -2.41 18.50
CA GLY A 378 -4.52 -1.26 18.80
C GLY A 378 -3.25 -1.67 19.56
N GLY A 379 -2.13 -1.05 19.23
CA GLY A 379 -0.83 -1.37 19.83
C GLY A 379 0.20 -0.28 19.54
N ASP A 380 1.48 -0.61 19.68
CA ASP A 380 2.56 0.39 19.66
C ASP A 380 3.44 0.35 18.39
N THR A 381 3.26 -0.66 17.53
CA THR A 381 4.09 -0.88 16.32
C THR A 381 3.42 -0.29 15.09
N GLN A 382 4.17 0.34 14.19
CA GLN A 382 3.60 0.90 12.94
C GLN A 382 2.94 -0.19 12.11
N ILE A 383 1.80 0.10 11.47
CA ILE A 383 0.99 -0.91 10.76
C ILE A 383 1.80 -1.70 9.73
N GLU A 384 2.60 -1.01 8.91
CA GLU A 384 3.41 -1.66 7.87
C GLU A 384 4.49 -2.59 8.46
N GLU A 385 5.19 -2.12 9.49
CA GLU A 385 6.21 -2.90 10.21
C GLU A 385 5.60 -4.13 10.90
N ALA A 386 4.45 -3.96 11.56
CA ALA A 386 3.74 -5.02 12.24
C ALA A 386 3.28 -6.09 11.22
N LEU A 387 2.75 -5.66 10.07
CA LEU A 387 2.29 -6.53 9.00
C LEU A 387 3.46 -7.29 8.36
N ASP A 388 4.58 -6.61 8.10
CA ASP A 388 5.82 -7.24 7.60
C ASP A 388 6.33 -8.33 8.55
N ALA A 389 6.37 -8.03 9.85
CA ALA A 389 6.82 -8.98 10.86
C ALA A 389 5.91 -10.21 10.92
N ALA A 390 4.58 -10.02 10.94
CA ALA A 390 3.62 -11.13 10.99
C ALA A 390 3.69 -12.00 9.73
N ILE A 391 3.76 -11.39 8.54
CA ILE A 391 3.85 -12.12 7.26
C ILE A 391 5.17 -12.88 7.16
N SER A 392 6.30 -12.23 7.49
CA SER A 392 7.62 -12.86 7.41
C SER A 392 7.74 -14.08 8.32
N LYS A 393 7.13 -14.04 9.51
CA LYS A 393 7.10 -15.17 10.45
C LYS A 393 6.01 -16.19 10.14
N ARG A 394 5.14 -15.91 9.16
CA ARG A 394 3.93 -16.70 8.86
C ARG A 394 3.07 -16.90 10.11
N GLU A 395 2.99 -15.89 10.96
CA GLU A 395 2.18 -15.93 12.18
C GLU A 395 0.71 -15.93 11.80
N THR A 396 0.05 -17.09 11.95
CA THR A 396 -1.39 -17.21 11.78
C THR A 396 -2.07 -17.38 13.14
N ALA A 397 -3.14 -16.63 13.37
CA ALA A 397 -4.10 -16.88 14.42
C ALA A 397 -4.76 -18.23 14.12
N TRP A 398 -4.79 -19.10 15.13
CA TRP A 398 -5.30 -20.45 14.98
C TRP A 398 -6.83 -20.42 14.83
N ILE A 399 -7.35 -21.15 13.84
CA ILE A 399 -8.78 -21.17 13.52
C ILE A 399 -9.45 -22.42 14.07
N GLY A 400 -8.74 -23.53 14.22
CA GLY A 400 -9.37 -24.85 14.29
C GLY A 400 -8.52 -25.93 13.65
#